data_AF-A0A7C6GEK0-F1
#
_entry.id   AF-A0A7C6GEK0-F1
#
_cell.length_a   1.000
_cell.length_b   1.000
_cell.length_c   1.000
_cell.angle_alpha   90.00
_cell.angle_beta   90.00
_cell.angle_gamma   90.00
#
_symmetry.space_group_name_H-M   'P 1'
#
loop_
_entity.id
_entity.type
_entity.pdbx_description
1 polymer ?
#
loop_
_entity_poly.entity_id
_entity_poly.type
_entity_poly.pdbx_seq_one_letter_code
_entity_poly.pdbx_strand_id
1 'polypeptide(L)'
;MRCLIVFDRINNDMINAMKSKDKKKLDVIRMLKGAIQLEEISKKGKLTDDNIIDIVSKQIKMRRESVEEFKKAGRNDLIEKTEEELEVLVEYLPTQLSEEELLKIIDEVIIKVDAKNMTDIGKVMKKLIPLIRGKADMSQVNAIIKEKLSVK
;
A
#
# COMPACT_ATOMS: atom_id res chain seq x y z
N MET A 1 10.64 7.17 -23.78
CA MET A 1 10.29 5.97 -23.00
C MET A 1 10.06 6.43 -21.57
N ARG A 2 8.87 6.25 -20.99
CA ARG A 2 8.60 6.70 -19.61
C ARG A 2 9.30 5.69 -18.68
N CYS A 3 10.34 6.12 -17.98
CA CYS A 3 11.04 5.31 -16.98
C CYS A 3 10.11 5.14 -15.78
N LEU A 4 9.85 3.90 -15.39
CA LEU A 4 9.06 3.57 -14.21
C LEU A 4 10.05 3.31 -13.09
N ILE A 5 10.28 4.33 -12.26
CA ILE A 5 11.37 4.33 -11.28
C ILE A 5 11.21 3.17 -10.30
N VAL A 6 9.96 2.87 -9.89
CA VAL A 6 9.67 1.80 -8.93
C VAL A 6 9.83 0.44 -9.59
N PHE A 7 9.35 0.27 -10.83
CA PHE A 7 9.48 -0.99 -11.56
C PHE A 7 10.95 -1.34 -11.84
N ASP A 8 11.75 -0.36 -12.25
CA ASP A 8 13.16 -0.53 -12.54
C ASP A 8 13.92 -0.92 -11.27
N ARG A 9 13.58 -0.30 -10.12
CA ARG A 9 14.09 -0.71 -8.81
C ARG A 9 13.74 -2.17 -8.48
N ILE A 10 12.48 -2.57 -8.62
CA ILE A 10 12.02 -3.96 -8.37
C ILE A 10 12.82 -4.95 -9.24
N ASN A 11 13.05 -4.66 -10.52
CA ASN A 11 13.83 -5.53 -11.40
C ASN A 11 15.31 -5.61 -10.99
N ASN A 12 15.92 -4.48 -10.60
CA ASN A 12 17.30 -4.46 -10.14
C ASN A 12 17.47 -5.24 -8.84
N ASP A 13 16.55 -5.06 -7.89
CA ASP A 13 16.56 -5.78 -6.61
C ASP A 13 16.35 -7.29 -6.80
N MET A 14 15.52 -7.69 -7.78
CA MET A 14 15.39 -9.10 -8.16
C MET A 14 16.74 -9.69 -8.61
N ILE A 15 17.47 -8.98 -9.48
CA ILE A 15 18.79 -9.40 -9.96
C ILE A 15 19.79 -9.48 -8.80
N ASN A 16 19.76 -8.51 -7.89
CA ASN A 16 20.63 -8.49 -6.71
C ASN A 16 20.31 -9.64 -5.74
N ALA A 17 19.03 -9.94 -5.51
CA ALA A 17 18.59 -11.09 -4.71
C ALA A 17 19.04 -12.42 -5.34
N MET A 18 19.01 -12.55 -6.67
CA MET A 18 19.56 -13.71 -7.38
C MET A 18 21.06 -13.86 -7.16
N LYS A 19 21.84 -12.77 -7.27
CA LYS A 19 23.31 -12.79 -7.11
C LYS A 19 23.72 -13.10 -5.67
N SER A 20 23.04 -12.52 -4.70
CA SER A 20 23.28 -12.73 -3.26
C SER A 20 22.73 -14.05 -2.73
N LYS A 21 21.95 -14.78 -3.55
CA LYS A 21 21.23 -16.00 -3.17
C LYS A 21 20.25 -15.79 -2.00
N ASP A 22 19.74 -14.56 -1.87
CA ASP A 22 18.66 -14.24 -0.93
C ASP A 22 17.34 -14.79 -1.48
N LYS A 23 17.08 -16.06 -1.17
CA LYS A 23 15.89 -16.77 -1.66
C LYS A 23 14.60 -16.14 -1.17
N LYS A 24 14.57 -15.65 0.08
CA LYS A 24 13.38 -15.07 0.70
C LYS A 24 12.98 -13.79 -0.04
N LYS A 25 13.91 -12.84 -0.17
CA LYS A 25 13.67 -11.58 -0.90
C LYS A 25 13.33 -11.83 -2.37
N LEU A 26 14.02 -12.77 -3.01
CA LEU A 26 13.76 -13.13 -4.41
C LEU A 26 12.34 -13.67 -4.64
N ASP A 27 11.84 -14.54 -3.77
CA ASP A 27 10.51 -15.12 -3.89
C ASP A 27 9.42 -14.03 -3.75
N VAL A 28 9.57 -13.12 -2.77
CA VAL A 28 8.65 -11.99 -2.57
C VAL A 28 8.64 -11.04 -3.78
N ILE A 29 9.82 -10.67 -4.27
CA ILE A 29 9.94 -9.78 -5.44
C ILE A 29 9.31 -10.40 -6.68
N ARG A 30 9.47 -11.71 -6.90
CA ARG A 30 8.84 -12.42 -8.02
C ARG A 30 7.32 -12.45 -7.90
N MET A 31 6.79 -12.69 -6.71
CA MET A 31 5.35 -12.63 -6.46
C MET A 31 4.79 -11.22 -6.73
N LEU A 32 5.48 -10.17 -6.25
CA LEU A 32 5.10 -8.79 -6.52
C LEU A 32 5.10 -8.49 -8.02
N LYS A 33 6.14 -8.91 -8.74
CA LYS A 33 6.23 -8.73 -10.20
C LYS A 33 5.09 -9.44 -10.93
N GLY A 34 4.72 -10.65 -10.50
CA GLY A 34 3.55 -11.35 -11.04
C GLY A 34 2.25 -10.58 -10.81
N ALA A 35 2.06 -9.98 -9.64
CA ALA A 35 0.91 -9.13 -9.34
C ALA A 35 0.87 -7.87 -10.23
N ILE A 36 2.02 -7.25 -10.49
CA ILE A 36 2.15 -6.10 -11.41
C ILE A 36 1.73 -6.50 -12.83
N GLN A 37 2.24 -7.63 -13.33
CA GLN A 37 1.91 -8.15 -14.66
C GLN A 37 0.42 -8.49 -14.79
N LEU A 38 -0.18 -9.08 -13.75
CA LEU A 38 -1.60 -9.37 -13.74
C LEU A 38 -2.44 -8.09 -13.85
N GLU A 39 -2.03 -7.02 -13.16
CA GLU A 39 -2.70 -5.72 -13.24
C GLU A 39 -2.55 -5.07 -14.62
N GLU A 40 -1.37 -5.18 -15.26
CA GLU A 40 -1.15 -4.71 -16.65
C GLU A 40 -2.14 -5.36 -17.62
N ILE A 41 -2.30 -6.69 -17.51
CA ILE A 41 -3.24 -7.46 -18.33
C ILE A 41 -4.67 -7.02 -18.05
N SER A 42 -5.04 -6.88 -16.77
CA SER A 42 -6.39 -6.50 -16.34
C SER A 42 -6.80 -5.11 -16.85
N LYS A 43 -5.92 -4.12 -16.72
CA LYS A 43 -6.18 -2.73 -17.12
C LYS A 43 -6.08 -2.48 -18.63
N LYS A 44 -5.58 -3.44 -19.42
CA LYS A 44 -5.32 -3.30 -20.86
C LYS A 44 -4.57 -2.01 -21.19
N GLY A 45 -3.56 -1.66 -20.38
CA GLY A 45 -2.86 -0.39 -20.47
C GLY A 45 -1.55 -0.37 -19.71
N LYS A 46 -0.71 0.62 -19.99
CA LYS A 46 0.59 0.79 -19.31
C LYS A 46 0.38 1.31 -17.88
N LEU A 47 1.02 0.67 -16.92
CA LEU A 47 1.03 1.15 -15.53
C LEU A 47 1.88 2.40 -15.37
N THR A 48 1.51 3.22 -14.41
CA THR A 48 2.34 4.31 -13.86
C THR A 48 2.99 3.87 -12.55
N ASP A 49 3.99 4.61 -12.06
CA ASP A 49 4.58 4.35 -10.74
C ASP A 49 3.53 4.42 -9.62
N ASP A 50 2.57 5.34 -9.72
CA ASP A 50 1.42 5.38 -8.80
C ASP A 50 0.64 4.06 -8.80
N ASN A 51 0.41 3.46 -9.97
CA ASN A 51 -0.29 2.19 -10.04
C ASN A 51 0.53 1.07 -9.39
N ILE A 52 1.85 1.09 -9.54
CA ILE A 52 2.73 0.11 -8.90
C ILE A 52 2.67 0.29 -7.37
N ILE A 53 2.72 1.52 -6.88
CA ILE A 53 2.56 1.83 -5.45
C ILE A 53 1.21 1.32 -4.91
N ASP A 54 0.13 1.49 -5.67
CA ASP A 54 -1.20 0.98 -5.30
C ASP A 54 -1.21 -0.57 -5.23
N ILE A 55 -0.52 -1.25 -6.16
CA ILE A 55 -0.38 -2.71 -6.18
C ILE A 55 0.44 -3.19 -4.97
N VAL A 56 1.57 -2.54 -4.67
CA VAL A 56 2.40 -2.86 -3.49
C VAL A 56 1.58 -2.69 -2.22
N SER A 57 0.85 -1.57 -2.09
CA SER A 57 -0.02 -1.30 -0.94
C SER A 57 -1.09 -2.38 -0.76
N LYS A 58 -1.69 -2.86 -1.86
CA LYS A 58 -2.64 -3.98 -1.85
C LYS A 58 -1.98 -5.29 -1.39
N GLN A 59 -0.79 -5.59 -1.88
CA GLN A 59 -0.05 -6.81 -1.49
C GLN A 59 0.34 -6.81 0.00
N ILE A 60 0.70 -5.65 0.55
CA ILE A 60 0.95 -5.45 1.98
C ILE A 60 -0.33 -5.68 2.78
N LYS A 61 -1.45 -5.09 2.36
CA LYS A 61 -2.72 -5.27 3.05
C LYS A 61 -3.13 -6.74 3.12
N MET A 62 -3.06 -7.48 2.02
CA MET A 62 -3.38 -8.91 1.99
C MET A 62 -2.52 -9.74 2.97
N ARG A 63 -1.26 -9.35 3.16
CA ARG A 63 -0.34 -10.01 4.10
C ARG A 63 -0.65 -9.66 5.55
N ARG A 64 -0.98 -8.39 5.84
CA ARG A 64 -1.47 -7.99 7.17
C ARG A 64 -2.74 -8.74 7.55
N GLU A 65 -3.69 -8.86 6.62
CA GLU A 65 -4.92 -9.65 6.82
C GLU A 65 -4.58 -11.14 7.07
N SER A 66 -3.65 -11.71 6.29
CA SER A 66 -3.18 -13.09 6.50
C SER A 66 -2.52 -13.29 7.87
N VAL A 67 -1.70 -12.33 8.33
CA VAL A 67 -1.08 -12.37 9.66
C VAL A 67 -2.14 -12.43 10.75
N GLU A 68 -3.19 -11.62 10.67
CA GLU A 68 -4.27 -11.64 11.65
C GLU A 68 -5.03 -12.97 11.65
N GLU A 69 -5.25 -13.58 10.48
CA GLU A 69 -5.85 -14.92 10.39
C GLU A 69 -4.92 -16.02 10.95
N PHE A 70 -3.61 -15.94 10.69
CA PHE A 70 -2.64 -16.89 11.26
C PHE A 70 -2.50 -16.75 12.78
N LYS A 71 -2.60 -15.53 13.33
CA LYS A 71 -2.68 -15.29 14.77
C LYS A 71 -3.88 -15.98 15.39
N LYS A 72 -5.08 -15.81 14.79
CA LYS A 72 -6.31 -16.49 15.25
C LYS A 72 -6.17 -18.01 15.21
N ALA A 73 -5.43 -18.55 14.22
CA ALA A 73 -5.20 -19.97 14.05
C ALA A 73 -3.99 -20.53 14.85
N GLY A 74 -3.25 -19.69 15.59
CA GLY A 74 -2.06 -20.11 16.34
C GLY A 74 -0.89 -20.59 15.47
N ARG A 75 -0.81 -20.14 14.21
CA ARG A 75 0.22 -20.57 13.24
C ARG A 75 1.42 -19.62 13.20
N ASN A 76 2.22 -19.64 14.27
CA ASN A 76 3.38 -18.75 14.43
C ASN A 76 4.40 -18.86 13.29
N ASP A 77 4.58 -20.05 12.72
CA ASP A 77 5.46 -20.28 11.57
C ASP A 77 5.04 -19.47 10.33
N LEU A 78 3.73 -19.29 10.14
CA LEU A 78 3.19 -18.50 9.03
C LEU A 78 3.18 -17.01 9.34
N ILE A 79 3.07 -16.62 10.61
CA ILE A 79 3.18 -15.22 11.04
C ILE A 79 4.58 -14.70 10.73
N GLU A 80 5.62 -15.35 11.26
CA GLU A 80 7.02 -14.94 11.07
C GLU A 80 7.36 -14.82 9.58
N LYS A 81 6.99 -15.85 8.80
CA LYS A 81 7.20 -15.83 7.35
C LYS A 81 6.51 -14.63 6.70
N THR A 82 5.25 -14.36 7.04
CA THR A 82 4.47 -13.29 6.39
C THR A 82 4.96 -11.90 6.81
N GLU A 83 5.46 -11.75 8.04
CA GLU A 83 6.11 -10.53 8.52
C GLU A 83 7.42 -10.24 7.76
N GLU A 84 8.25 -11.25 7.49
CA GLU A 84 9.42 -11.10 6.62
C GLU A 84 9.02 -10.66 5.20
N GLU A 85 7.93 -11.20 4.64
CA GLU A 85 7.43 -10.75 3.34
C GLU A 85 6.98 -9.28 3.36
N LEU A 86 6.38 -8.84 4.47
CA LEU A 86 5.95 -7.45 4.65
C LEU A 86 7.15 -6.49 4.66
N GLU A 87 8.23 -6.84 5.37
CA GLU A 87 9.44 -6.01 5.42
C GLU A 87 9.98 -5.73 4.02
N VAL A 88 10.08 -6.75 3.17
CA VAL A 88 10.54 -6.61 1.78
C VAL A 88 9.61 -5.72 0.96
N LEU A 89 8.29 -5.85 1.12
CA LEU A 89 7.34 -5.06 0.34
C LEU A 89 7.31 -3.58 0.75
N VAL A 90 7.44 -3.30 2.05
CA VAL A 90 7.42 -1.93 2.59
C VAL A 90 8.58 -1.10 2.04
N GLU A 91 9.71 -1.73 1.71
CA GLU A 91 10.84 -1.04 1.06
C GLU A 91 10.46 -0.34 -0.26
N TYR A 92 9.40 -0.79 -0.94
CA TYR A 92 8.92 -0.24 -2.21
C TYR A 92 7.86 0.84 -2.06
N LEU A 93 7.43 1.13 -0.83
CA LEU A 93 6.53 2.24 -0.56
C LEU A 93 7.30 3.49 -0.11
N PRO A 94 6.71 4.69 -0.29
CA PRO A 94 7.17 5.86 0.43
C PRO A 94 7.09 5.65 1.95
N THR A 95 7.78 6.50 2.72
CA THR A 95 7.73 6.48 4.18
C THR A 95 6.28 6.45 4.67
N GLN A 96 5.95 5.44 5.47
CA GLN A 96 4.62 5.29 6.05
C GLN A 96 4.38 6.38 7.08
N LEU A 97 3.17 6.96 7.06
CA LEU A 97 2.74 7.91 8.07
C LEU A 97 2.44 7.17 9.37
N SER A 98 2.77 7.79 10.49
CA SER A 98 2.22 7.40 11.78
C SER A 98 0.70 7.67 11.82
N GLU A 99 0.02 7.04 12.77
CA GLU A 99 -1.42 7.26 12.98
C GLU A 99 -1.72 8.73 13.29
N GLU A 100 -0.90 9.37 14.13
CA GLU A 100 -1.06 10.78 14.50
C GLU A 100 -0.90 11.72 13.29
N GLU A 101 0.14 11.51 12.47
CA GLU A 101 0.35 12.28 11.25
C GLU A 101 -0.80 12.10 10.26
N LEU A 102 -1.29 10.86 10.12
CA LEU A 102 -2.41 10.57 9.23
C LEU A 102 -3.68 11.29 9.69
N LEU A 103 -4.01 11.20 10.99
CA LEU A 103 -5.17 11.88 11.57
C LEU A 103 -5.08 13.40 11.36
N LYS A 104 -3.90 13.98 11.61
CA LYS A 104 -3.66 15.42 11.40
C LYS A 104 -3.89 15.83 9.95
N ILE A 105 -3.35 15.08 8.99
CA ILE A 105 -3.53 15.36 7.56
C ILE A 105 -5.02 15.26 7.18
N ILE A 106 -5.74 14.25 7.68
CA ILE A 106 -7.18 14.09 7.43
C ILE A 106 -7.96 15.29 7.96
N ASP A 107 -7.71 15.71 9.20
CA ASP A 107 -8.40 16.85 9.82
C ASP A 107 -8.13 18.16 9.09
N GLU A 108 -6.88 18.41 8.70
CA GLU A 108 -6.52 19.56 7.88
C GLU A 108 -7.26 19.57 6.55
N VAL A 109 -7.37 18.42 5.88
CA VAL A 109 -8.07 18.33 4.59
C VAL A 109 -9.57 18.56 4.77
N ILE A 110 -10.20 17.98 5.80
CA ILE A 110 -11.62 18.19 6.12
C ILE A 110 -11.91 19.68 6.32
N ILE A 111 -11.07 20.38 7.09
CA ILE A 111 -11.19 21.83 7.31
C ILE A 111 -11.00 22.60 6.00
N LYS A 112 -9.94 22.30 5.23
CA LYS A 112 -9.61 23.00 3.98
C LYS A 112 -10.71 22.91 2.92
N VAL A 113 -11.48 21.83 2.90
CA VAL A 113 -12.57 21.63 1.92
C VAL A 113 -13.96 21.95 2.47
N ASP A 114 -14.04 22.46 3.70
CA ASP A 114 -15.29 22.73 4.44
C ASP A 114 -16.25 21.52 4.41
N ALA A 115 -15.70 20.31 4.60
CA ALA A 115 -16.51 19.09 4.62
C ALA A 115 -17.32 18.99 5.91
N LYS A 116 -18.64 18.84 5.78
CA LYS A 116 -19.57 18.84 6.93
C LYS A 116 -20.22 17.50 7.19
N ASN A 117 -20.46 16.73 6.14
CA ASN A 117 -21.17 15.45 6.25
C ASN A 117 -20.67 14.44 5.21
N MET A 118 -21.25 13.25 5.25
CA MET A 118 -20.90 12.13 4.37
C MET A 118 -20.98 12.44 2.87
N THR A 119 -21.75 13.44 2.44
CA THR A 119 -21.81 13.84 1.01
C THR A 119 -20.51 14.49 0.53
N ASP A 120 -19.69 15.00 1.45
CA ASP A 120 -18.42 15.66 1.14
C ASP A 120 -17.23 14.70 1.06
N ILE A 121 -17.41 13.39 1.33
CA ILE A 121 -16.33 12.39 1.29
C ILE A 121 -15.55 12.46 -0.02
N GLY A 122 -16.24 12.59 -1.16
CA GLY A 122 -15.59 12.68 -2.47
C GLY A 122 -14.65 13.89 -2.59
N LYS A 123 -15.01 15.02 -1.96
CA LYS A 123 -14.19 16.24 -1.94
C LYS A 123 -12.95 16.05 -1.07
N VAL A 124 -13.12 15.47 0.13
CA VAL A 124 -12.03 15.13 1.05
C VAL A 124 -11.05 14.18 0.37
N MET A 125 -11.55 13.08 -0.19
CA MET A 125 -10.73 12.06 -0.86
C MET A 125 -9.93 12.64 -2.04
N LYS A 126 -10.54 13.50 -2.86
CA LYS A 126 -9.86 14.14 -4.00
C LYS A 126 -8.63 14.95 -3.58
N LYS A 127 -8.66 15.58 -2.40
CA LYS A 127 -7.52 16.34 -1.86
C LYS A 127 -6.58 15.52 -1.02
N LEU A 128 -7.07 14.48 -0.37
CA LEU A 128 -6.28 13.63 0.52
C LEU A 128 -5.39 12.64 -0.24
N ILE A 129 -5.92 11.97 -1.28
CA ILE A 129 -5.21 10.90 -2.01
C ILE A 129 -3.77 11.29 -2.42
N PRO A 130 -3.53 12.47 -3.04
CA PRO A 130 -2.16 12.86 -3.42
C PRO A 130 -1.19 13.00 -2.24
N LEU A 131 -1.68 13.27 -1.03
CA LEU A 131 -0.85 13.48 0.16
C LEU A 131 -0.43 12.15 0.80
N ILE A 132 -1.30 11.13 0.72
CA ILE A 132 -1.18 9.89 1.49
C ILE A 132 -1.01 8.62 0.63
N ARG A 133 -1.08 8.72 -0.71
CA ARG A 133 -0.95 7.55 -1.60
C ARG A 133 0.35 6.78 -1.29
N GLY A 134 0.20 5.49 -1.01
CA GLY A 134 1.31 4.61 -0.65
C GLY A 134 1.92 4.85 0.73
N LYS A 135 1.42 5.83 1.50
CA LYS A 135 1.93 6.17 2.84
C LYS A 135 1.01 5.71 3.97
N ALA A 136 -0.20 5.28 3.66
CA ALA A 136 -1.19 4.81 4.61
C ALA A 136 -2.14 3.79 3.96
N ASP A 137 -2.77 2.94 4.79
CA ASP A 137 -3.80 2.01 4.30
C ASP A 137 -5.08 2.78 3.94
N MET A 138 -5.42 2.78 2.65
CA MET A 138 -6.57 3.50 2.13
C MET A 138 -7.90 3.02 2.73
N SER A 139 -8.01 1.78 3.17
CA SER A 139 -9.23 1.29 3.82
C SER A 139 -9.39 1.84 5.24
N GLN A 140 -8.29 1.96 6.00
CA GLN A 140 -8.30 2.63 7.30
C GLN A 140 -8.63 4.12 7.15
N VAL A 141 -8.02 4.79 6.17
CA VAL A 141 -8.30 6.19 5.84
C VAL A 141 -9.80 6.41 5.58
N ASN A 142 -10.39 5.56 4.74
CA ASN A 142 -11.82 5.64 4.43
C ASN A 142 -12.70 5.44 5.67
N ALA A 143 -12.32 4.52 6.58
CA ALA A 143 -13.05 4.30 7.82
C ALA A 143 -13.01 5.56 8.72
N ILE A 144 -11.82 6.13 8.94
CA ILE A 144 -11.61 7.33 9.75
C ILE A 144 -12.42 8.53 9.21
N ILE A 145 -12.40 8.75 7.89
CA ILE A 145 -13.14 9.86 7.28
C ILE A 145 -14.65 9.66 7.49
N LYS A 146 -15.15 8.44 7.28
CA LYS A 146 -16.57 8.14 7.48
C LYS A 146 -16.98 8.37 8.93
N GLU A 147 -16.16 7.95 9.89
CA GLU A 147 -16.41 8.20 11.30
C GLU A 147 -16.48 9.71 11.60
N LYS A 148 -15.46 10.47 11.19
CA LYS A 148 -15.39 11.93 11.41
C LYS A 148 -16.56 12.70 10.78
N LEU A 149 -17.13 12.21 9.68
CA LEU A 149 -18.23 12.87 8.95
C LEU A 149 -19.62 12.29 9.26
N SER A 150 -19.71 11.20 10.01
CA SER A 150 -21.00 10.61 10.46
C SER A 150 -21.48 11.22 11.78
N VAL A 151 -20.56 11.78 12.58
CA VAL A 151 -20.84 12.35 13.91
C VAL A 151 -21.31 13.82 13.84
N LYS A 152 -21.48 14.37 12.64
CA LYS A 152 -21.92 15.76 12.41
C LYS A 152 -23.23 15.86 11.64
#